data_AF-A0AAJ6ANR9-F1
#
_entry.id   AF-A0AAJ6ANR9-F1
#
_cell.length_a   1.000
_cell.length_b   1.000
_cell.length_c   1.000
_cell.angle_alpha   90.00
_cell.angle_beta   90.00
_cell.angle_gamma   90.00
#
_symmetry.space_group_name_H-M   'P 1'
#
loop_
_entity.id
_entity.type
_entity.pdbx_description
1 polymer ?
#
loop_
_entity_poly.entity_id
_entity_poly.type
_entity_poly.pdbx_seq_one_letter_code
_entity_poly.pdbx_strand_id
1 'polypeptide(L)'
;MSRAHAKVPATPPAKLNLDASEHLKTYEGVLWRVFATKGAHPQAWDELRHFGPVETMRFDPHPEPQQHHAKYGVMYTAAGSTTALGEVFQRRRLINRHARGNTLAAWQPTRELKLLDLTSNWPVVNGTTASIQMGPKRYTQTWANAIQDQLGAAIDGLYHMSSTDFGPMVTLFTRADDSFPLLPLVHTRLDSSSANIYLAQAARKLGYRIKK
;
A
#
# COMPACT_ATOMS: atom_id res chain seq x y z
N MET A 1 -35.47 -4.90 16.10
CA MET A 1 -34.54 -3.82 15.68
C MET A 1 -33.54 -4.41 14.70
N SER A 2 -33.54 -3.96 13.45
CA SER A 2 -32.58 -4.43 12.44
C SER A 2 -31.17 -4.10 12.89
N ARG A 3 -30.28 -5.10 12.96
CA ARG A 3 -28.87 -4.91 13.30
C ARG A 3 -28.26 -4.09 12.17
N ALA A 4 -27.79 -2.87 12.45
CA ALA A 4 -27.16 -2.03 11.44
C ALA A 4 -26.03 -2.82 10.76
N HIS A 5 -26.13 -3.01 9.44
CA HIS A 5 -25.06 -3.67 8.68
C HIS A 5 -23.80 -2.80 8.73
N ALA A 6 -22.72 -3.35 9.27
CA ALA A 6 -21.44 -2.67 9.30
C ALA A 6 -20.96 -2.44 7.85
N LYS A 7 -20.61 -1.18 7.51
CA LYS A 7 -20.14 -0.83 6.16
C LYS A 7 -18.88 -1.59 5.74
N VAL A 8 -18.04 -1.96 6.71
CA VAL A 8 -16.93 -2.91 6.58
C VAL A 8 -17.15 -4.03 7.58
N PRO A 9 -17.71 -5.18 7.16
CA PRO A 9 -17.88 -6.33 8.03
C PRO A 9 -16.55 -6.81 8.61
N ALA A 10 -16.55 -7.27 9.86
CA ALA A 10 -15.35 -7.81 10.51
C ALA A 10 -14.85 -9.11 9.86
N THR A 11 -15.77 -9.87 9.25
CA THR A 11 -15.50 -11.14 8.58
C THR A 11 -15.94 -11.02 7.12
N PRO A 12 -15.04 -11.21 6.15
CA PRO A 12 -15.38 -11.33 4.73
C PRO A 12 -16.33 -12.53 4.49
N PRO A 13 -17.08 -12.56 3.37
CA PRO A 13 -17.83 -13.76 3.00
C PRO A 13 -16.89 -14.94 2.76
N ALA A 14 -17.42 -16.17 2.90
CA ALA A 14 -16.64 -17.39 2.73
C ALA A 14 -16.02 -17.53 1.32
N LYS A 15 -16.69 -16.98 0.30
CA LYS A 15 -16.22 -16.97 -1.09
C LYS A 15 -16.21 -15.54 -1.61
N LEU A 16 -15.06 -15.12 -2.13
CA LEU A 16 -14.90 -13.86 -2.85
C LEU A 16 -15.16 -14.07 -4.34
N ASN A 17 -16.00 -13.21 -4.92
CA ASN A 17 -16.27 -13.18 -6.35
C ASN A 17 -15.30 -12.23 -7.04
N LEU A 18 -14.77 -12.67 -8.17
CA LEU A 18 -13.85 -11.90 -9.00
C LEU A 18 -14.21 -12.09 -10.48
N ASP A 19 -14.90 -11.10 -11.04
CA ASP A 19 -14.92 -10.86 -12.49
C ASP A 19 -13.67 -10.06 -12.90
N ALA A 20 -12.80 -10.67 -13.70
CA ALA A 20 -11.55 -10.03 -14.12
C ALA A 20 -11.76 -8.80 -15.03
N SER A 21 -12.86 -8.76 -15.78
CA SER A 21 -13.16 -7.67 -16.72
C SER A 21 -13.68 -6.41 -16.02
N GLU A 22 -14.31 -6.56 -14.85
CA GLU A 22 -14.88 -5.44 -14.08
C GLU A 22 -14.02 -5.02 -12.90
N HIS A 23 -13.35 -5.98 -12.24
CA HIS A 23 -12.75 -5.74 -10.92
C HIS A 23 -11.23 -5.67 -10.93
N LEU A 24 -10.57 -6.02 -12.04
CA LEU A 24 -9.12 -5.89 -12.15
C LEU A 24 -8.75 -4.62 -12.90
N LYS A 25 -7.79 -3.91 -12.32
CA LYS A 25 -7.12 -2.79 -12.95
C LYS A 25 -5.73 -3.23 -13.36
N THR A 26 -5.42 -3.03 -14.63
CA THR A 26 -4.04 -3.13 -15.11
C THR A 26 -3.25 -1.88 -14.77
N TYR A 27 -2.01 -2.07 -14.34
CA TYR A 27 -1.15 -0.98 -13.91
C TYR A 27 0.29 -1.16 -14.43
N GLU A 28 0.74 -0.18 -15.22
CA GLU A 28 2.09 -0.10 -15.79
C GLU A 28 2.81 1.20 -15.39
N GLY A 29 2.20 1.97 -14.48
CA GLY A 29 2.71 3.26 -14.04
C GLY A 29 3.93 3.16 -13.12
N VAL A 30 4.52 4.32 -12.81
CA VAL A 30 5.62 4.41 -11.85
C VAL A 30 5.08 4.28 -10.42
N LEU A 31 5.63 3.32 -9.68
CA LEU A 31 5.39 3.13 -8.26
C LEU A 31 6.38 3.95 -7.44
N TRP A 32 5.91 4.52 -6.33
CA TRP A 32 6.70 5.33 -5.41
C TRP A 32 6.60 4.78 -4.00
N ARG A 33 7.72 4.71 -3.29
CA ARG A 33 7.77 4.31 -1.88
C ARG A 33 8.78 5.12 -1.10
N VAL A 34 8.43 5.43 0.15
CA VAL A 34 9.37 5.91 1.15
C VAL A 34 9.61 4.78 2.15
N PHE A 35 10.88 4.44 2.39
CA PHE A 35 11.27 3.33 3.26
C PHE A 35 12.49 3.72 4.10
N ALA A 36 12.64 3.06 5.26
CA ALA A 36 13.72 3.34 6.19
C ALA A 36 14.92 2.41 5.91
N THR A 37 16.11 3.00 5.74
CA THR A 37 17.38 2.25 5.57
C THR A 37 18.13 2.07 6.90
N LYS A 38 17.65 2.68 7.99
CA LYS A 38 18.23 2.58 9.34
C LYS A 38 17.15 2.32 10.40
N GLY A 39 17.56 1.76 11.54
CA GLY A 39 16.71 1.44 12.68
C GLY A 39 16.56 -0.08 12.88
N ALA A 40 15.59 -0.50 13.70
CA ALA A 40 15.41 -1.90 14.08
C ALA A 40 15.09 -2.85 12.90
N HIS A 41 14.40 -2.34 11.89
CA HIS A 41 13.99 -3.09 10.71
C HIS A 41 14.25 -2.24 9.46
N PRO A 42 15.50 -2.20 8.96
CA PRO A 42 15.79 -1.59 7.67
C PRO A 42 15.09 -2.38 6.56
N GLN A 43 14.75 -1.71 5.46
CA GLN A 43 14.11 -2.33 4.30
C GLN A 43 14.86 -1.97 3.02
N ALA A 44 14.72 -2.83 2.01
CA ALA A 44 15.04 -2.50 0.63
C ALA A 44 13.83 -1.87 -0.08
N TRP A 45 14.06 -1.30 -1.26
CA TRP A 45 13.00 -0.70 -2.07
C TRP A 45 12.19 -1.76 -2.84
N ASP A 46 12.86 -2.86 -3.18
CA ASP A 46 12.48 -3.98 -4.06
C ASP A 46 12.18 -5.29 -3.30
N GLU A 47 11.91 -5.20 -2.00
CA GLU A 47 11.62 -6.38 -1.18
C GLU A 47 10.25 -6.27 -0.50
N LEU A 48 9.44 -7.32 -0.67
CA LEU A 48 8.18 -7.49 0.05
C LEU A 48 8.45 -7.78 1.53
N ARG A 49 7.64 -7.21 2.43
CA ARG A 49 7.69 -7.56 3.85
C ARG A 49 6.95 -8.86 4.09
N HIS A 50 7.60 -9.82 4.74
CA HIS A 50 7.05 -11.12 5.14
C HIS A 50 6.78 -11.29 6.64
N PHE A 51 6.97 -10.24 7.45
CA PHE A 51 6.63 -10.25 8.89
C PHE A 51 5.35 -9.47 9.13
N GLY A 52 4.33 -10.07 9.75
CA GLY A 52 3.04 -9.42 10.03
C GLY A 52 2.05 -10.36 10.73
N PRO A 53 0.80 -9.91 10.98
CA PRO A 53 0.24 -8.60 10.59
C PRO A 53 0.79 -7.45 11.43
N VAL A 54 0.99 -6.27 10.82
CA VAL A 54 1.38 -5.05 11.54
C VAL A 54 0.14 -4.19 11.79
N GLU A 55 -0.27 -4.03 13.05
CA GLU A 55 -1.50 -3.34 13.48
C GLU A 55 -1.72 -1.96 12.83
N THR A 56 -0.63 -1.23 12.56
CA THR A 56 -0.72 0.11 11.97
C THR A 56 -0.98 0.12 10.46
N MET A 57 -0.91 -1.03 9.77
CA MET A 57 -1.03 -1.17 8.31
C MET A 57 -2.42 -1.67 7.92
N ARG A 58 -3.07 -0.99 6.95
CA ARG A 58 -4.49 -1.20 6.63
C ARG A 58 -4.76 -2.52 5.90
N PHE A 59 -4.04 -2.79 4.83
CA PHE A 59 -4.24 -3.96 3.97
C PHE A 59 -3.09 -4.95 4.15
N ASP A 60 -2.80 -5.30 5.41
CA ASP A 60 -1.79 -6.28 5.74
C ASP A 60 -2.39 -7.69 5.56
N PRO A 61 -1.88 -8.52 4.61
CA PRO A 61 -2.49 -9.80 4.29
C PRO A 61 -2.04 -10.95 5.20
N HIS A 62 -1.10 -10.71 6.11
CA HIS A 62 -0.53 -11.78 6.93
C HIS A 62 -1.59 -12.33 7.90
N PRO A 63 -1.66 -13.66 8.09
CA PRO A 63 -2.55 -14.25 9.08
C PRO A 63 -2.01 -14.03 10.51
N GLU A 64 -2.90 -14.09 11.50
CA GLU A 64 -2.50 -14.14 12.91
C GLU A 64 -1.89 -15.52 13.26
N PRO A 65 -0.96 -15.60 14.24
CA PRO A 65 -0.40 -14.50 15.03
C PRO A 65 0.64 -13.66 14.26
N GLN A 66 1.03 -12.52 14.84
CA GLN A 66 2.15 -11.72 14.31
C GLN A 66 3.48 -12.49 14.33
N GLN A 67 3.97 -12.84 13.14
CA GLN A 67 5.24 -13.54 12.95
C GLN A 67 5.71 -13.43 11.50
N HIS A 68 6.76 -14.18 11.15
CA HIS A 68 7.19 -14.33 9.77
C HIS A 68 6.30 -15.35 9.01
N HIS A 69 5.79 -14.97 7.85
CA HIS A 69 4.95 -15.79 6.98
C HIS A 69 5.49 -15.79 5.55
N ALA A 70 6.28 -16.81 5.18
CA ALA A 70 6.98 -16.87 3.90
C ALA A 70 6.08 -16.75 2.65
N LYS A 71 4.82 -17.17 2.75
CA LYS A 71 3.85 -17.13 1.63
C LYS A 71 3.12 -15.78 1.47
N TYR A 72 3.29 -14.88 2.43
CA TYR A 72 2.57 -13.61 2.51
C TYR A 72 3.58 -12.47 2.45
N GLY A 73 3.78 -11.91 1.27
CA GLY A 73 4.56 -10.69 1.07
C GLY A 73 3.63 -9.49 0.93
N VAL A 74 4.03 -8.34 1.46
CA VAL A 74 3.32 -7.07 1.24
C VAL A 74 4.26 -5.88 1.08
N MET A 75 3.95 -5.00 0.13
CA MET A 75 4.61 -3.71 -0.03
C MET A 75 3.58 -2.60 -0.30
N TYR A 76 3.70 -1.50 0.45
CA TYR A 76 2.88 -0.31 0.24
C TYR A 76 3.60 0.67 -0.67
N THR A 77 2.93 1.07 -1.75
CA THR A 77 3.42 2.03 -2.73
C THR A 77 2.31 3.01 -3.10
N ALA A 78 2.67 4.12 -3.74
CA ALA A 78 1.74 5.08 -4.31
C ALA A 78 2.04 5.28 -5.80
N ALA A 79 1.04 5.74 -6.56
CA ALA A 79 1.24 6.14 -7.95
C ALA A 79 1.97 7.50 -8.09
N GLY A 80 2.30 8.16 -6.97
CA GLY A 80 2.98 9.45 -6.97
C GLY A 80 3.81 9.70 -5.71
N SER A 81 4.94 10.40 -5.89
CA SER A 81 5.87 10.75 -4.81
C SER A 81 5.22 11.54 -3.67
N THR A 82 4.30 12.46 -3.99
CA THR A 82 3.58 13.29 -3.01
C THR A 82 2.74 12.43 -2.08
N THR A 83 1.96 11.49 -2.62
CA THR A 83 1.14 10.56 -1.83
C THR A 83 2.00 9.61 -1.01
N ALA A 84 3.10 9.09 -1.57
CA ALA A 84 4.05 8.26 -0.82
C ALA A 84 4.65 9.00 0.39
N LEU A 85 5.05 10.26 0.21
CA LEU A 85 5.54 11.12 1.29
C LEU A 85 4.43 11.45 2.30
N GLY A 86 3.22 11.73 1.81
CA GLY A 86 2.03 11.99 2.62
C GLY A 86 1.75 10.85 3.58
N GLU A 87 1.63 9.62 3.06
CA GLU A 87 1.34 8.42 3.84
C GLU A 87 2.38 8.16 4.94
N VAL A 88 3.68 8.34 4.65
CA VAL A 88 4.74 8.11 5.66
C VAL A 88 4.75 9.17 6.75
N PHE A 89 4.47 10.44 6.41
CA PHE A 89 4.57 11.56 7.36
C PHE A 89 3.22 12.06 7.91
N GLN A 90 2.10 11.41 7.56
CA GLN A 90 0.74 11.85 7.89
C GLN A 90 0.52 12.14 9.37
N ARG A 91 1.04 11.29 10.26
CA ARG A 91 0.80 11.39 11.70
C ARG A 91 1.32 12.69 12.31
N ARG A 92 2.45 13.20 11.83
CA ARG A 92 3.09 14.42 12.37
C ARG A 92 2.91 15.63 11.44
N ARG A 93 2.42 15.44 10.21
CA ARG A 93 2.34 16.48 9.17
C ARG A 93 3.67 17.25 9.03
N LEU A 94 4.78 16.53 9.22
CA LEU A 94 6.15 17.05 9.28
C LEU A 94 7.08 16.03 8.63
N ILE A 95 7.70 16.42 7.52
CA ILE A 95 8.72 15.64 6.83
C ILE A 95 10.04 15.83 7.59
N ASN A 96 10.42 14.83 8.39
CA ASN A 96 11.74 14.77 9.02
C ASN A 96 12.69 14.00 8.10
N ARG A 97 13.43 14.73 7.26
CA ARG A 97 14.34 14.13 6.26
C ARG A 97 15.53 13.37 6.83
N HIS A 98 15.93 13.67 8.06
CA HIS A 98 17.03 12.99 8.75
C HIS A 98 16.59 11.72 9.49
N ALA A 99 15.29 11.46 9.58
CA ALA A 99 14.78 10.30 10.32
C ALA A 99 15.11 8.99 9.62
N ARG A 100 15.68 8.04 10.36
CA ARG A 100 15.82 6.61 9.99
C ARG A 100 16.47 6.33 8.62
N GLY A 101 17.24 7.29 8.10
CA GLY A 101 17.74 7.22 6.73
C GLY A 101 16.64 6.97 5.71
N ASN A 102 15.48 7.61 5.90
CA ASN A 102 14.36 7.48 4.98
C ASN A 102 14.82 7.81 3.56
N THR A 103 14.46 6.94 2.63
CA THR A 103 14.84 6.97 1.23
C THR A 103 13.58 6.92 0.40
N LEU A 104 13.50 7.76 -0.63
CA LEU A 104 12.47 7.74 -1.65
C LEU A 104 12.98 6.93 -2.83
N ALA A 105 12.21 5.92 -3.23
CA ALA A 105 12.42 5.20 -4.47
C ALA A 105 11.23 5.34 -5.41
N ALA A 106 11.53 5.25 -6.71
CA ALA A 106 10.54 5.12 -7.77
C ALA A 106 11.01 4.09 -8.79
N TRP A 107 10.09 3.29 -9.30
CA TRP A 107 10.39 2.31 -10.33
C TRP A 107 9.15 2.04 -11.20
N GLN A 108 9.38 1.54 -12.39
CA GLN A 108 8.33 0.99 -13.24
C GLN A 108 8.39 -0.54 -13.13
N PRO A 109 7.28 -1.24 -12.91
CA PRO A 109 7.25 -2.70 -12.95
C PRO A 109 7.75 -3.25 -14.29
N THR A 110 8.43 -4.40 -14.29
CA THR A 110 8.96 -5.07 -15.50
C THR A 110 7.88 -5.72 -16.36
N ARG A 111 6.68 -5.88 -15.80
CA ARG A 111 5.48 -6.40 -16.45
C ARG A 111 4.25 -5.65 -15.94
N GLU A 112 3.17 -5.71 -16.71
CA GLU A 112 1.87 -5.22 -16.27
C GLU A 112 1.44 -5.90 -14.96
N LEU A 113 0.99 -5.10 -13.99
CA LEU A 113 0.42 -5.58 -12.74
C LEU A 113 -1.09 -5.74 -12.87
N LYS A 114 -1.63 -6.84 -12.34
CA LYS A 114 -3.07 -7.12 -12.22
C LYS A 114 -3.52 -6.81 -10.79
N LEU A 115 -4.14 -5.65 -10.58
CA LEU A 115 -4.53 -5.21 -9.25
C LEU A 115 -6.02 -5.37 -9.03
N LEU A 116 -6.43 -5.88 -7.87
CA LEU A 116 -7.82 -5.82 -7.45
C LEU A 116 -8.22 -4.35 -7.20
N ASP A 117 -9.17 -3.85 -7.97
CA ASP A 117 -9.62 -2.46 -7.89
C ASP A 117 -10.67 -2.28 -6.78
N LEU A 118 -10.25 -1.79 -5.62
CA LEU A 118 -11.17 -1.48 -4.51
C LEU A 118 -11.97 -0.18 -4.73
N THR A 119 -11.73 0.51 -5.85
CA THR A 119 -12.52 1.67 -6.32
C THR A 119 -13.63 1.27 -7.30
N SER A 120 -13.62 0.01 -7.78
CA SER A 120 -14.70 -0.58 -8.58
C SER A 120 -15.94 -0.94 -7.73
N ASN A 121 -16.91 -1.63 -8.34
CA ASN A 121 -18.06 -2.25 -7.67
C ASN A 121 -17.70 -3.52 -6.86
N TRP A 122 -16.47 -4.04 -6.94
CA TRP A 122 -16.03 -5.26 -6.24
C TRP A 122 -16.39 -5.30 -4.74
N PRO A 123 -16.19 -4.21 -3.97
CA PRO A 123 -16.57 -4.19 -2.55
C PRO A 123 -18.06 -4.50 -2.33
N VAL A 124 -18.94 -3.98 -3.19
CA VAL A 124 -20.40 -4.18 -3.08
C VAL A 124 -20.78 -5.61 -3.46
N VAL A 125 -20.22 -6.13 -4.55
CA VAL A 125 -20.43 -7.52 -4.99
C VAL A 125 -20.05 -8.53 -3.91
N ASN A 126 -19.06 -8.20 -3.07
CA ASN A 126 -18.56 -9.06 -2.00
C ASN A 126 -19.16 -8.74 -0.62
N GLY A 127 -20.21 -7.90 -0.54
CA GLY A 127 -20.93 -7.66 0.72
C GLY A 127 -20.27 -6.67 1.68
N THR A 128 -19.38 -5.82 1.18
CA THR A 128 -18.88 -4.62 1.88
C THR A 128 -19.20 -3.37 1.05
N THR A 129 -18.49 -2.27 1.26
CA THR A 129 -18.75 -0.98 0.59
C THR A 129 -17.42 -0.29 0.30
N ALA A 130 -17.46 0.81 -0.46
CA ALA A 130 -16.29 1.66 -0.70
C ALA A 130 -15.56 2.11 0.58
N SER A 131 -16.23 2.09 1.74
CA SER A 131 -15.61 2.41 3.02
C SER A 131 -14.50 1.44 3.44
N ILE A 132 -14.37 0.26 2.82
CA ILE A 132 -13.24 -0.66 3.04
C ILE A 132 -11.88 0.05 2.84
N GLN A 133 -11.81 1.05 1.95
CA GLN A 133 -10.59 1.82 1.71
C GLN A 133 -10.14 2.65 2.93
N MET A 134 -11.06 2.98 3.83
CA MET A 134 -10.85 3.89 4.96
C MET A 134 -11.21 3.24 6.31
N GLY A 135 -11.74 2.02 6.31
CA GLY A 135 -12.32 1.35 7.47
C GLY A 135 -11.33 1.00 8.58
N PRO A 136 -11.81 0.44 9.72
CA PRO A 136 -10.93 0.02 10.81
C PRO A 136 -9.86 -0.95 10.33
N LYS A 137 -8.59 -0.70 10.69
CA LYS A 137 -7.43 -1.48 10.19
C LYS A 137 -7.57 -2.97 10.44
N ARG A 138 -8.02 -3.34 11.64
CA ARG A 138 -8.28 -4.75 11.98
C ARG A 138 -9.20 -5.44 10.97
N TYR A 139 -10.25 -4.77 10.51
CA TYR A 139 -11.18 -5.36 9.54
C TYR A 139 -10.56 -5.39 8.15
N THR A 140 -9.94 -4.30 7.71
CA THR A 140 -9.28 -4.25 6.40
C THR A 140 -8.12 -5.25 6.28
N GLN A 141 -7.46 -5.59 7.40
CA GLN A 141 -6.48 -6.67 7.48
C GLN A 141 -7.13 -8.05 7.32
N THR A 142 -8.24 -8.33 8.02
CA THR A 142 -9.01 -9.57 7.79
C THR A 142 -9.44 -9.71 6.34
N TRP A 143 -9.87 -8.61 5.71
CA TRP A 143 -10.19 -8.56 4.29
C TRP A 143 -8.97 -8.79 3.40
N ALA A 144 -7.84 -8.13 3.66
CA ALA A 144 -6.61 -8.32 2.90
C ALA A 144 -6.09 -9.76 2.97
N ASN A 145 -6.16 -10.38 4.15
CA ASN A 145 -5.81 -11.79 4.33
C ASN A 145 -6.72 -12.72 3.50
N ALA A 146 -8.04 -12.55 3.58
CA ALA A 146 -8.97 -13.34 2.78
C ALA A 146 -8.79 -13.13 1.26
N ILE A 147 -8.50 -11.89 0.83
CA ILE A 147 -8.18 -11.59 -0.57
C ILE A 147 -6.89 -12.29 -1.00
N GLN A 148 -5.83 -12.24 -0.20
CA GLN A 148 -4.58 -12.92 -0.50
C GLN A 148 -4.77 -14.44 -0.58
N ASP A 149 -5.52 -15.02 0.35
CA ASP A 149 -5.77 -16.46 0.42
C ASP A 149 -6.58 -16.97 -0.78
N GLN A 150 -7.60 -16.23 -1.20
CA GLN A 150 -8.53 -16.69 -2.24
C GLN A 150 -8.14 -16.22 -3.65
N LEU A 151 -7.56 -15.02 -3.77
CA LEU A 151 -7.32 -14.35 -5.05
C LEU A 151 -5.83 -14.11 -5.35
N GLY A 152 -4.92 -14.32 -4.39
CA GLY A 152 -3.49 -14.00 -4.52
C GLY A 152 -2.75 -14.73 -5.66
N ALA A 153 -3.30 -15.83 -6.17
CA ALA A 153 -2.78 -16.49 -7.36
C ALA A 153 -3.07 -15.72 -8.65
N ALA A 154 -4.13 -14.91 -8.68
CA ALA A 154 -4.63 -14.18 -9.85
C ALA A 154 -4.31 -12.67 -9.83
N ILE A 155 -3.93 -12.11 -8.68
CA ILE A 155 -3.69 -10.68 -8.51
C ILE A 155 -2.29 -10.41 -7.95
N ASP A 156 -1.70 -9.30 -8.38
CA ASP A 156 -0.42 -8.78 -7.91
C ASP A 156 -0.59 -7.88 -6.67
N GLY A 157 -1.82 -7.53 -6.31
CA GLY A 157 -2.09 -6.65 -5.18
C GLY A 157 -3.42 -5.91 -5.29
N LEU A 158 -3.49 -4.77 -4.61
CA LEU A 158 -4.68 -3.93 -4.50
C LEU A 158 -4.43 -2.55 -5.09
N TYR A 159 -5.41 -2.02 -5.82
CA TYR A 159 -5.51 -0.60 -6.16
C TYR A 159 -6.56 0.05 -5.26
N HIS A 160 -6.17 1.10 -4.53
CA HIS A 160 -7.07 1.80 -3.60
C HIS A 160 -6.66 3.26 -3.43
N MET A 161 -7.45 4.03 -2.68
CA MET A 161 -7.16 5.44 -2.42
C MET A 161 -6.44 5.65 -1.09
N SER A 162 -5.57 6.65 -1.05
CA SER A 162 -4.97 7.17 0.19
C SER A 162 -6.03 7.82 1.07
N SER A 163 -5.96 7.56 2.39
CA SER A 163 -6.75 8.30 3.39
C SER A 163 -6.20 9.68 3.71
N THR A 164 -5.04 10.03 3.16
CA THR A 164 -4.33 11.28 3.42
C THR A 164 -4.70 12.36 2.39
N ASP A 165 -4.68 12.01 1.10
CA ASP A 165 -4.81 12.98 0.01
C ASP A 165 -5.68 12.51 -1.17
N PHE A 166 -6.35 11.36 -1.05
CA PHE A 166 -7.06 10.69 -2.15
C PHE A 166 -6.17 10.41 -3.38
N GLY A 167 -4.86 10.33 -3.21
CA GLY A 167 -3.96 9.84 -4.24
C GLY A 167 -4.09 8.33 -4.43
N PRO A 168 -3.88 7.80 -5.65
CA PRO A 168 -3.87 6.36 -5.87
C PRO A 168 -2.72 5.66 -5.14
N MET A 169 -3.07 4.57 -4.48
CA MET A 169 -2.19 3.66 -3.76
C MET A 169 -2.22 2.28 -4.42
N VAL A 170 -1.05 1.64 -4.43
CA VAL A 170 -0.89 0.26 -4.87
C VAL A 170 -0.25 -0.53 -3.73
N THR A 171 -1.00 -1.48 -3.18
CA THR A 171 -0.47 -2.43 -2.18
C THR A 171 -0.12 -3.72 -2.90
N LEU A 172 1.16 -4.00 -3.08
CA LEU A 172 1.65 -5.21 -3.74
C LEU A 172 1.60 -6.41 -2.80
N PHE A 173 1.25 -7.56 -3.34
CA PHE A 173 1.25 -8.87 -2.68
C PHE A 173 2.32 -9.80 -3.27
N THR A 174 2.48 -11.00 -2.69
CA THR A 174 3.51 -12.00 -3.04
C THR A 174 3.71 -12.21 -4.54
N ARG A 175 2.63 -12.23 -5.33
CA ARG A 175 2.72 -12.48 -6.79
C ARG A 175 3.51 -11.39 -7.53
N ALA A 176 3.57 -10.17 -7.01
CA ALA A 176 4.30 -9.06 -7.61
C ALA A 176 5.82 -9.13 -7.43
N ASP A 177 6.35 -10.12 -6.71
CA ASP A 177 7.78 -10.22 -6.38
C ASP A 177 8.69 -10.29 -7.62
N ASP A 178 8.20 -10.88 -8.72
CA ASP A 178 8.91 -10.95 -9.99
C ASP A 178 8.81 -9.68 -10.85
N SER A 179 8.11 -8.64 -10.37
CA SER A 179 7.85 -7.41 -11.13
C SER A 179 8.88 -6.30 -10.89
N PHE A 180 9.82 -6.48 -9.95
CA PHE A 180 10.84 -5.48 -9.65
C PHE A 180 11.91 -5.43 -10.76
N PRO A 181 12.27 -4.24 -11.26
CA PRO A 181 13.39 -4.10 -12.19
C PRO A 181 14.73 -4.21 -11.46
N LEU A 182 15.82 -4.41 -12.21
CA LEU A 182 17.16 -4.48 -11.64
C LEU A 182 17.59 -3.18 -10.95
N LEU A 183 17.14 -2.03 -11.48
CA LEU A 183 17.48 -0.71 -10.97
C LEU A 183 16.23 0.18 -10.87
N PRO A 184 16.10 0.99 -9.80
CA PRO A 184 15.02 1.96 -9.71
C PRO A 184 15.29 3.18 -10.60
N LEU A 185 14.23 3.87 -11.00
CA LEU A 185 14.30 5.16 -11.72
C LEU A 185 14.76 6.29 -10.80
N VAL A 186 14.36 6.23 -9.53
CA VAL A 186 14.75 7.18 -8.49
C VAL A 186 15.18 6.39 -7.27
N HIS A 187 16.30 6.78 -6.67
CA HIS A 187 16.71 6.27 -5.37
C HIS A 187 17.49 7.36 -4.62
N THR A 188 16.80 8.10 -3.75
CA THR A 188 17.40 9.26 -3.06
C THR A 188 17.05 9.23 -1.58
N ARG A 189 18.07 9.38 -0.73
CA ARG A 189 17.84 9.69 0.68
C ARG A 189 17.14 11.02 0.82
N LEU A 190 16.24 11.16 1.79
CA LEU A 190 15.48 12.39 1.99
C LEU A 190 16.34 13.56 2.47
N ASP A 191 17.49 13.28 3.08
CA ASP A 191 18.49 14.27 3.51
C ASP A 191 19.41 14.76 2.37
N SER A 192 19.40 14.09 1.22
CA SER A 192 20.14 14.51 0.02
C SER A 192 19.48 15.69 -0.70
N SER A 193 20.30 16.49 -1.40
CA SER A 193 19.83 17.58 -2.27
C SER A 193 18.92 17.09 -3.40
N SER A 194 19.15 15.89 -3.92
CA SER A 194 18.32 15.24 -4.94
C SER A 194 16.87 15.00 -4.52
N ALA A 195 16.58 14.97 -3.21
CA ALA A 195 15.21 14.84 -2.70
C ALA A 195 14.43 16.17 -2.70
N ASN A 196 15.10 17.32 -2.85
CA ASN A 196 14.48 18.63 -2.60
C ASN A 196 13.26 18.91 -3.48
N ILE A 197 13.27 18.49 -4.75
CA ILE A 197 12.14 18.70 -5.67
C ILE A 197 10.87 17.97 -5.20
N TYR A 198 11.01 16.70 -4.78
CA TYR A 198 9.90 15.89 -4.27
C TYR A 198 9.37 16.42 -2.94
N LEU A 199 10.29 16.82 -2.05
CA LEU A 199 9.94 17.34 -0.73
C LEU A 199 9.23 18.70 -0.84
N ALA A 200 9.71 19.60 -1.71
CA ALA A 200 9.07 20.88 -1.97
C ALA A 200 7.66 20.70 -2.58
N GLN A 201 7.51 19.77 -3.53
CA GLN A 201 6.21 19.46 -4.11
C GLN A 201 5.23 18.92 -3.08
N ALA A 202 5.67 17.97 -2.23
CA ALA A 202 4.84 17.40 -1.18
C ALA A 202 4.44 18.45 -0.12
N ALA A 203 5.40 19.28 0.31
CA ALA A 203 5.12 20.38 1.23
C ALA A 203 4.07 21.35 0.67
N ARG A 204 4.21 21.74 -0.59
CA ARG A 204 3.26 22.63 -1.29
C ARG A 204 1.87 22.02 -1.44
N LYS A 205 1.78 20.74 -1.83
CA LYS A 205 0.49 20.07 -2.12
C LYS A 205 -0.25 19.60 -0.85
N LEU A 206 0.48 19.14 0.17
CA LEU A 206 -0.10 18.58 1.40
C LEU A 206 -0.15 19.60 2.56
N GLY A 207 0.53 20.74 2.43
CA GLY A 207 0.70 21.71 3.51
C GLY A 207 1.58 21.21 4.66
N TYR A 208 2.49 20.26 4.38
CA TYR A 208 3.38 19.69 5.40
C TYR A 208 4.61 20.58 5.57
N ARG A 209 5.09 20.69 6.82
CA ARG A 209 6.37 21.35 7.10
C ARG A 209 7.53 20.39 6.80
N ILE A 210 8.69 20.94 6.47
CA ILE A 210 9.94 20.19 6.34
C ILE A 210 10.82 20.55 7.52
N LYS A 211 11.25 19.55 8.29
CA LYS A 211 12.30 19.75 9.30
C LYS A 211 13.64 19.84 8.57
N LYS A 212 14.31 20.98 8.72
CA LYS A 212 15.67 21.18 8.22
C LYS A 212 16.66 20.28 8.96
#